data_AF-A0A0T6XX95-F1
#
_entry.id   AF-A0A0T6XX95-F1
#
_cell.length_a   1.000
_cell.length_b   1.000
_cell.length_c   1.000
_cell.angle_alpha   90.00
_cell.angle_beta   90.00
_cell.angle_gamma   90.00
#
_symmetry.space_group_name_H-M   'P 1'
#
loop_
_entity.id
_entity.type
_entity.pdbx_description
1 polymer ?
#
loop_
_entity_poly.entity_id
_entity_poly.type
_entity_poly.pdbx_seq_one_letter_code
_entity_poly.pdbx_strand_id
1 'polypeptide(L)'
;MRAIDAKGAQFKMAEISSVVLLNPEAKIYAFCVRFRETRIQEVLQVGGYALRDGQIVDSSSYDSRCGDKRLRWYDFPELRSMRS
;
A
#
# COMPACT_ATOMS: atom_id res chain seq x y z
N MET A 1 32.34 2.10 5.01
CA MET A 1 30.90 1.74 5.13
C MET A 1 30.12 3.05 5.24
N ARG A 2 29.37 3.44 4.20
CA ARG A 2 28.55 4.66 4.26
C ARG A 2 27.23 4.31 4.96
N ALA A 3 27.02 4.89 6.12
CA ALA A 3 25.68 5.00 6.70
C ALA A 3 24.83 5.76 5.68
N ILE A 4 23.91 5.04 5.03
CA ILE A 4 22.84 5.68 4.25
C ILE A 4 21.90 6.23 5.32
N ASP A 5 22.05 7.52 5.59
CA ASP A 5 21.15 8.31 6.43
C ASP A 5 19.71 8.02 5.99
N ALA A 6 18.98 7.28 6.84
CA ALA A 6 17.56 6.99 6.72
C ALA A 6 16.78 8.28 6.96
N LYS A 7 16.88 9.25 6.05
CA LYS A 7 15.86 10.28 5.92
C LYS A 7 14.64 9.53 5.38
N GLY A 8 13.69 9.13 6.22
CA GLY A 8 12.52 8.31 5.85
C GLY A 8 11.77 8.78 4.59
N ALA A 9 11.21 7.83 3.85
CA ALA A 9 10.38 8.07 2.68
C ALA A 9 9.28 9.10 3.01
N GLN A 10 9.32 10.26 2.36
CA GLN A 10 8.28 11.28 2.53
C GLN A 10 7.20 11.02 1.48
N PHE A 11 6.06 10.49 1.90
CA PHE A 11 4.92 10.26 1.02
C PHE A 11 4.08 11.54 0.88
N LYS A 12 3.94 12.05 -0.36
CA LYS A 12 3.10 13.21 -0.69
C LYS A 12 1.61 12.86 -0.59
N MET A 13 1.30 11.63 -0.98
CA MET A 13 -0.03 11.06 -1.01
C MET A 13 0.10 9.59 -0.64
N ALA A 14 -0.83 9.11 0.19
CA ALA A 14 -1.00 7.70 0.46
C ALA A 14 -2.49 7.44 0.65
N GLU A 15 -3.02 6.48 -0.08
CA GLU A 15 -4.42 6.11 -0.08
C GLU A 15 -4.54 4.59 -0.05
N ILE A 16 -5.54 4.10 0.65
CA ILE A 16 -5.91 2.69 0.71
C ILE A 16 -7.23 2.48 -0.02
N SER A 17 -7.35 1.38 -0.76
CA SER A 17 -8.57 1.03 -1.45
C SER A 17 -9.56 0.34 -0.50
N SER A 18 -10.83 0.28 -0.91
CA SER A 18 -11.75 -0.72 -0.38
C SER A 18 -11.19 -2.15 -0.57
N VAL A 19 -11.65 -3.09 0.26
CA VAL A 19 -11.23 -4.50 0.21
C VAL A 19 -11.56 -5.09 -1.16
N VAL A 20 -10.56 -5.69 -1.81
CA VAL A 20 -10.67 -6.33 -3.14
C VAL A 20 -10.88 -7.84 -3.05
N LEU A 21 -10.50 -8.44 -1.94
CA LEU A 21 -10.75 -9.85 -1.64
C LEU A 21 -11.05 -9.98 -0.16
N LEU A 22 -12.15 -10.64 0.17
CA LEU A 22 -12.49 -10.98 1.54
C LEU A 22 -12.83 -12.46 1.61
N ASN A 23 -12.00 -13.23 2.31
CA ASN A 23 -12.30 -14.60 2.70
C ASN A 23 -12.29 -14.67 4.24
N PRO A 24 -13.46 -14.54 4.88
CA PRO A 24 -13.55 -14.51 6.34
C PRO A 24 -13.21 -15.86 6.98
N GLU A 25 -13.51 -16.98 6.32
CA GLU A 25 -13.20 -18.33 6.83
C GLU A 25 -11.69 -18.55 6.93
N ALA A 26 -10.95 -18.12 5.89
CA ALA A 26 -9.49 -18.16 5.89
C ALA A 26 -8.87 -16.96 6.62
N LYS A 27 -9.68 -16.01 7.09
CA LYS A 27 -9.28 -14.70 7.63
C LYS A 27 -8.33 -13.92 6.72
N ILE A 28 -8.53 -14.06 5.41
CA ILE A 28 -7.74 -13.37 4.39
C ILE A 28 -8.51 -12.13 3.93
N TYR A 29 -7.84 -11.00 3.90
CA TYR A 29 -8.37 -9.76 3.37
C TYR A 29 -7.29 -9.08 2.53
N ALA A 30 -7.63 -8.72 1.29
CA ALA A 30 -6.73 -8.02 0.41
C ALA A 30 -7.25 -6.63 0.07
N PHE A 31 -6.33 -5.69 -0.04
CA PHE A 31 -6.60 -4.31 -0.43
C PHE A 31 -5.42 -3.78 -1.25
N CYS A 32 -5.64 -2.63 -1.87
CA CYS A 32 -4.61 -1.93 -2.61
C CYS A 32 -4.20 -0.67 -1.86
N VAL A 33 -2.93 -0.35 -1.89
CA VAL A 33 -2.41 0.93 -1.40
C VAL A 33 -1.77 1.63 -2.58
N ARG A 34 -2.09 2.90 -2.77
CA ARG A 34 -1.40 3.74 -3.74
C ARG A 34 -0.73 4.90 -3.04
N PHE A 35 0.49 5.21 -3.43
CA PHE A 35 1.25 6.28 -2.82
C PHE A 35 2.14 6.98 -3.85
N ARG A 36 2.49 8.23 -3.55
CA ARG A 36 3.47 9.01 -4.31
C ARG A 36 4.58 9.43 -3.38
N GLU A 37 5.79 8.99 -3.68
CA GLU A 37 6.96 9.34 -2.91
C GLU A 37 7.56 10.66 -3.43
N THR A 38 7.89 11.58 -2.52
CA THR A 38 8.43 12.90 -2.91
C THR A 38 9.85 12.86 -3.45
N ARG A 39 10.61 11.79 -3.17
CA ARG A 39 12.07 11.78 -3.41
C ARG A 39 12.52 11.11 -4.68
N ILE A 40 11.81 10.08 -5.12
CA ILE A 40 12.33 9.17 -6.16
C ILE A 40 11.48 9.28 -7.41
N GLN A 41 10.15 9.34 -7.31
CA GLN A 41 9.26 9.31 -8.47
C GLN A 41 7.94 10.03 -8.16
N GLU A 42 7.61 11.06 -8.94
CA GLU A 42 6.24 11.60 -9.01
C GLU A 42 5.23 10.60 -9.60
N VAL A 43 5.68 9.40 -9.93
CA VAL A 43 4.89 8.28 -10.42
C VAL A 43 4.03 7.72 -9.29
N LEU A 44 2.76 7.50 -9.59
CA LEU A 44 1.84 6.83 -8.69
C LEU A 44 2.24 5.36 -8.57
N GLN A 45 2.73 4.97 -7.40
CA GLN A 45 2.96 3.57 -7.06
C GLN A 45 1.65 2.97 -6.55
N VAL A 46 1.34 1.75 -6.98
CA VAL A 46 0.15 1.00 -6.54
C VAL A 46 0.62 -0.40 -6.17
N GLY A 47 0.28 -0.87 -4.98
CA GLY A 47 0.57 -2.21 -4.52
C GLY A 47 -0.68 -2.89 -3.96
N GLY A 48 -0.94 -4.12 -4.37
CA GLY A 48 -1.90 -5.01 -3.72
C GLY A 48 -1.24 -5.70 -2.53
N TYR A 49 -1.96 -5.80 -1.42
CA TYR A 49 -1.54 -6.47 -0.20
C TYR A 49 -2.62 -7.44 0.22
N ALA A 50 -2.25 -8.67 0.56
CA ALA A 50 -3.13 -9.62 1.22
C ALA A 50 -2.64 -9.83 2.65
N LEU A 51 -3.56 -9.70 3.58
CA LEU A 51 -3.36 -9.95 4.99
C LEU A 51 -4.07 -11.24 5.39
N ARG A 52 -3.44 -11.98 6.29
CA ARG A 52 -4.03 -13.12 6.99
C ARG A 52 -3.69 -13.00 8.47
N ASP A 53 -4.69 -13.07 9.34
CA ASP A 53 -4.49 -12.95 10.80
C ASP A 53 -3.66 -11.70 11.19
N GLY A 54 -3.87 -10.55 10.53
CA GLY A 54 -3.11 -9.32 10.81
C GLY A 54 -1.74 -9.22 10.16
N GLN A 55 -1.25 -10.27 9.48
CA GLN A 55 0.08 -10.32 8.89
C GLN A 55 0.03 -10.29 7.36
N ILE A 56 0.96 -9.58 6.73
CA ILE A 56 1.04 -9.52 5.26
C ILE A 56 1.54 -10.88 4.76
N VAL A 57 0.71 -11.59 4.02
CA VAL A 57 1.03 -12.89 3.43
C VAL A 57 1.36 -12.81 1.95
N ASP A 58 0.92 -11.74 1.28
CA ASP A 58 1.24 -11.49 -0.12
C ASP A 58 1.27 -9.98 -0.39
N SER A 59 2.15 -9.57 -1.31
CA SER A 59 2.24 -8.19 -1.77
C SER A 59 2.70 -8.16 -3.23
N SER A 60 2.00 -7.39 -4.07
CA SER A 60 2.32 -7.29 -5.50
C SER A 60 2.21 -5.85 -5.99
N SER A 61 3.24 -5.38 -6.70
CA SER A 61 3.28 -4.04 -7.30
C SER A 61 2.41 -3.91 -8.56
N TYR A 62 1.84 -5.01 -9.07
CA TYR A 62 1.07 -5.05 -10.31
C TYR A 62 -0.18 -5.92 -10.17
N ASP A 63 -0.80 -5.90 -8.99
CA ASP A 63 -2.01 -6.67 -8.76
C ASP A 63 -3.16 -6.15 -9.66
N SER A 64 -3.67 -7.03 -10.53
CA SER A 64 -4.72 -6.67 -11.49
C SER A 64 -6.01 -6.21 -10.81
N ARG A 65 -6.25 -6.65 -9.56
CA ARG A 65 -7.40 -6.22 -8.75
C ARG A 65 -7.33 -4.72 -8.43
N CYS A 66 -6.14 -4.15 -8.34
CA CYS A 66 -5.95 -2.71 -8.08
C CYS A 66 -6.29 -1.81 -9.26
N GLY A 67 -6.50 -2.38 -10.46
CA GLY A 67 -6.97 -1.67 -11.63
C GLY A 67 -8.50 -1.53 -11.73
N ASP A 68 -9.26 -2.13 -10.80
CA ASP A 68 -10.72 -2.07 -10.85
C ASP A 68 -11.21 -0.63 -10.58
N LYS A 69 -11.96 -0.08 -11.53
CA LYS A 69 -12.50 1.29 -11.48
C LYS A 69 -13.56 1.48 -10.39
N ARG A 70 -14.12 0.41 -9.85
CA ARG A 70 -15.11 0.44 -8.75
C ARG A 70 -14.44 0.63 -7.39
N LEU A 71 -13.12 0.48 -7.33
CA LEU A 71 -12.38 0.70 -6.09
C LEU A 71 -12.53 2.13 -5.62
N ARG A 72 -13.00 2.24 -4.37
CA ARG A 72 -12.98 3.51 -3.65
C ARG A 72 -11.63 3.65 -2.97
N TRP A 73 -11.06 4.84 -3.08
CA TRP A 73 -9.80 5.18 -2.45
C TRP A 73 -10.08 6.11 -1.28
N TYR A 74 -9.41 5.84 -0.17
CA TYR A 74 -9.53 6.56 1.08
C TYR A 74 -8.16 7.04 1.50
N ASP A 75 -8.06 8.26 2.03
CA ASP A 75 -6.80 8.76 2.57
C ASP A 75 -6.26 7.80 3.63
N PHE A 76 -4.98 7.46 3.51
CA PHE A 76 -4.28 6.57 4.44
C PHE A 76 -3.09 7.30 5.07
N PRO A 77 -3.36 8.27 5.96
CA PRO A 77 -2.33 9.13 6.54
C PRO A 77 -1.31 8.36 7.38
N GLU A 78 -1.66 7.19 7.90
CA GLU A 78 -0.79 6.31 8.69
C GLU A 78 0.43 5.86 7.87
N LEU A 79 0.27 5.60 6.57
CA LEU A 79 1.42 5.27 5.71
C LEU A 79 2.38 6.45 5.57
N ARG A 80 1.86 7.69 5.64
CA ARG A 80 2.69 8.91 5.58
C ARG A 80 3.48 9.13 6.86
N SER A 81 2.98 8.63 7.99
CA SER A 81 3.64 8.71 9.30
C SER A 81 4.56 7.51 9.59
N MET A 82 4.53 6.45 8.77
CA MET A 82 5.50 5.35 8.81
C MET A 82 6.89 5.87 8.45
N ARG A 83 7.64 6.26 9.48
CA ARG A 83 9.04 6.64 9.42
C ARG A 83 9.86 5.34 9.40
N SER A 84 10.52 5.05 8.28
CA SER A 84 11.61 4.06 8.19
C SER A 84 12.86 4.61 8.84
#